data_AF-A0A735CXP5-F1
#
_entry.id   AF-A0A735CXP5-F1
#
_cell.length_a   1.000
_cell.length_b   1.000
_cell.length_c   1.000
_cell.angle_alpha   90.00
_cell.angle_beta   90.00
_cell.angle_gamma   90.00
#
_symmetry.space_group_name_H-M   'P 1'
#
loop_
_entity.id
_entity.type
_entity.pdbx_description
1 polymer ?
#
loop_
_entity_poly.entity_id
_entity_poly.type
_entity_poly.pdbx_seq_one_letter_code
_entity_poly.pdbx_strand_id
1 'polypeptide(L)'
;MNITEMLKALSPQRESVEINGFTFYARPMTLKEFNEHLLNANKELRDEISIMRCIVDEDNNPVFTDINQIRQLYTSVRSELIGLVATASLMPEPAKVEEEVK
;
A
#
# COMPACT_ATOMS: atom_id res chain seq x y z
N MET A 1 16.02 19.81 14.98
CA MET A 1 15.38 19.13 13.84
C MET A 1 15.06 17.72 14.28
N ASN A 2 13.78 17.34 14.32
CA ASN A 2 13.33 16.03 14.80
C ASN A 2 13.29 15.04 13.62
N ILE A 3 14.11 13.99 13.66
CA ILE A 3 14.19 12.99 12.60
C ILE A 3 12.84 12.31 12.35
N THR A 4 12.03 12.14 13.39
CA THR A 4 10.69 11.53 13.29
C THR A 4 9.74 12.42 12.49
N GLU A 5 9.78 13.74 12.67
CA GLU A 5 8.96 14.68 11.91
C GLU A 5 9.40 14.75 10.44
N MET A 6 10.71 14.73 10.18
CA MET A 6 11.25 14.69 8.83
C MET A 6 10.81 13.42 8.09
N LEU A 7 10.93 12.24 8.71
CA LEU A 7 10.51 10.97 8.10
C LEU A 7 9.00 10.91 7.84
N LYS A 8 8.19 11.50 8.72
CA LYS A 8 6.74 11.66 8.48
C LYS A 8 6.46 12.57 7.28
N ALA A 9 7.15 13.70 7.16
CA ALA A 9 6.98 14.62 6.03
C ALA A 9 7.43 14.04 4.69
N LEU A 10 8.39 13.12 4.71
CA LEU A 10 8.89 12.41 3.53
C LEU A 10 8.07 11.16 3.17
N SER A 11 7.05 10.83 3.95
CA SER A 11 6.15 9.71 3.62
C SER A 11 5.26 10.11 2.45
N PRO A 12 5.25 9.36 1.33
CA PRO A 12 4.50 9.71 0.12
C PRO A 12 2.99 9.86 0.37
N GLN A 13 2.34 10.58 -0.55
CA GLN A 13 0.89 10.73 -0.59
C GLN A 13 0.23 9.35 -0.66
N ARG A 14 -0.79 9.11 0.16
CA ARG A 14 -1.50 7.83 0.19
C ARG A 14 -2.44 7.78 -0.99
N GLU A 15 -2.44 6.64 -1.67
CA GLU A 15 -3.49 6.33 -2.63
C GLU A 15 -4.71 5.79 -1.88
N SER A 16 -5.92 6.09 -2.37
CA SER A 16 -7.15 5.58 -1.77
C SER A 16 -8.05 4.92 -2.80
N VAL A 17 -8.80 3.91 -2.37
CA VAL A 17 -9.88 3.31 -3.16
C VAL A 17 -11.13 3.17 -2.28
N GLU A 18 -12.29 3.40 -2.88
CA GLU A 18 -13.58 3.13 -2.23
C GLU A 18 -14.16 1.82 -2.75
N ILE A 19 -14.44 0.88 -1.85
CA ILE A 19 -15.03 -0.41 -2.17
C ILE A 19 -16.30 -0.56 -1.34
N ASN A 20 -17.46 -0.61 -2.01
CA ASN A 20 -18.77 -0.75 -1.37
C ASN A 20 -19.05 0.28 -0.25
N GLY A 21 -18.64 1.54 -0.41
CA GLY A 21 -18.84 2.58 0.59
C GLY A 21 -17.79 2.62 1.71
N PHE A 22 -16.78 1.75 1.67
CA PHE A 22 -15.64 1.77 2.59
C PHE A 22 -14.40 2.28 1.88
N THR A 23 -13.74 3.28 2.46
CA THR A 23 -12.49 3.83 1.93
C THR A 23 -11.29 3.12 2.54
N PHE A 24 -10.40 2.64 1.68
CA PHE A 24 -9.13 2.04 2.06
C PHE A 24 -7.99 2.94 1.56
N TYR A 25 -6.96 3.09 2.38
CA TYR A 25 -5.76 3.82 2.01
C TYR A 25 -4.60 2.84 1.86
N ALA A 26 -3.74 3.07 0.88
CA ALA A 26 -2.47 2.39 0.78
C ALA A 26 -1.34 3.37 1.08
N ARG A 27 -0.45 2.95 1.98
CA ARG A 27 0.88 3.53 2.06
C ARG A 27 1.83 2.81 1.10
N PRO A 28 2.87 3.48 0.60
CA PRO A 28 3.97 2.81 -0.10
C PRO A 28 4.64 1.75 0.77
N MET A 29 5.14 0.71 0.11
CA MET A 29 6.09 -0.22 0.72
C MET A 29 7.39 0.50 1.07
N THR A 30 7.94 0.17 2.23
CA THR A 30 9.35 0.48 2.52
C THR A 30 10.26 -0.36 1.63
N LEU A 31 11.53 0.05 1.47
CA LEU A 31 12.52 -0.73 0.71
C LEU A 31 12.65 -2.17 1.23
N LYS A 32 12.55 -2.36 2.54
CA LYS A 32 12.57 -3.70 3.17
C LYS A 32 11.36 -4.52 2.74
N GLU A 33 10.16 -3.95 2.83
CA GLU A 33 8.91 -4.64 2.45
C GLU A 33 8.88 -4.96 0.96
N PHE A 34 9.37 -4.05 0.11
CA PHE A 34 9.48 -4.26 -1.32
C PHE A 34 10.43 -5.41 -1.66
N ASN A 35 11.62 -5.43 -1.04
CA ASN A 35 12.57 -6.54 -1.20
C ASN A 35 11.97 -7.87 -0.69
N GLU A 36 11.30 -7.86 0.45
CA GLU A 36 10.62 -9.04 0.99
C GLU A 36 9.53 -9.53 0.02
N HIS A 37 8.75 -8.63 -0.57
CA HIS A 37 7.73 -8.97 -1.57
C HIS A 37 8.36 -9.60 -2.82
N LEU A 38 9.47 -9.06 -3.33
CA LEU A 38 10.16 -9.61 -4.51
C LEU A 38 10.84 -10.95 -4.25
N LEU A 39 11.46 -11.12 -3.08
CA LEU A 39 12.28 -12.27 -2.73
C LEU A 39 11.54 -13.36 -1.97
N ASN A 40 10.26 -13.16 -1.62
CA ASN A 40 9.50 -14.15 -0.85
C ASN A 40 9.47 -15.51 -1.57
N ALA A 41 10.00 -16.55 -0.91
CA ALA A 41 10.04 -17.90 -1.46
C ALA A 41 8.62 -18.44 -1.76
N ASN A 42 7.64 -18.04 -0.95
CA ASN A 42 6.23 -18.37 -1.20
C ASN A 42 5.56 -17.24 -1.97
N LYS A 43 5.44 -17.42 -3.29
CA LYS A 43 4.80 -16.45 -4.19
C LYS A 43 3.31 -16.25 -3.89
N GLU A 44 2.64 -17.27 -3.37
CA GLU A 44 1.19 -17.23 -3.09
C GLU A 44 0.82 -16.42 -1.85
N LEU A 45 1.81 -15.93 -1.09
CA LEU A 45 1.59 -15.12 0.12
C LEU A 45 2.02 -13.66 -0.03
N ARG A 46 2.63 -13.32 -1.17
CA ARG A 46 3.24 -12.00 -1.38
C ARG A 46 2.20 -10.90 -1.30
N ASP A 47 1.05 -11.11 -1.93
CA ASP A 47 -0.01 -10.11 -2.02
C ASP A 47 -0.72 -9.96 -0.68
N GLU A 48 -1.00 -11.05 0.02
CA GLU A 48 -1.61 -11.03 1.35
C GLU A 48 -0.73 -10.29 2.35
N ILE A 49 0.58 -10.57 2.35
CA ILE A 49 1.52 -9.89 3.24
C ILE A 49 1.60 -8.40 2.90
N SER A 50 1.62 -8.04 1.62
CA SER A 50 1.64 -6.65 1.17
C SER A 50 0.37 -5.91 1.56
N ILE A 51 -0.81 -6.49 1.32
CA ILE A 51 -2.11 -5.94 1.70
C ILE A 51 -2.16 -5.74 3.21
N MET A 52 -1.78 -6.75 4.01
CA MET A 52 -1.82 -6.68 5.47
C MET A 52 -0.98 -5.52 6.04
N ARG A 53 0.18 -5.27 5.43
CA ARG A 53 1.12 -4.26 5.93
C ARG A 53 0.82 -2.86 5.44
N CYS A 54 0.31 -2.73 4.22
CA CYS A 54 0.27 -1.46 3.50
C CYS A 54 -1.14 -0.88 3.39
N ILE A 55 -2.19 -1.68 3.56
CA ILE A 55 -3.56 -1.17 3.64
C ILE A 55 -3.85 -0.69 5.06
N VAL A 56 -4.20 0.59 5.15
CA VAL A 56 -4.43 1.31 6.40
C VAL A 56 -5.71 2.12 6.33
N ASP A 57 -6.20 2.54 7.49
CA ASP A 57 -7.29 3.50 7.63
C ASP A 57 -6.80 4.96 7.44
N GLU A 58 -7.71 5.90 7.64
CA GLU A 58 -7.43 7.34 7.59
C GLU A 58 -6.34 7.79 8.59
N ASP A 59 -6.19 7.07 9.70
CA ASP A 59 -5.26 7.35 10.80
C ASP A 59 -3.91 6.61 10.67
N ASN A 60 -3.71 5.82 9.60
CA ASN A 60 -2.58 4.89 9.39
C ASN A 60 -2.58 3.62 10.25
N ASN A 61 -3.69 3.25 10.87
CA ASN A 61 -3.75 1.96 11.55
C ASN A 61 -3.96 0.85 10.50
N PRO A 62 -3.32 -0.32 10.68
CA PRO A 62 -3.57 -1.47 9.82
C PRO A 62 -5.04 -1.87 9.84
N VAL A 63 -5.65 -1.99 8.65
CA VAL A 63 -7.05 -2.47 8.52
C VAL A 63 -7.12 -3.97 8.79
N PHE A 64 -6.08 -4.71 8.40
CA PHE A 64 -5.99 -6.15 8.58
C PHE A 64 -4.88 -6.49 9.56
N THR A 65 -5.16 -7.37 10.52
CA THR A 65 -4.20 -7.83 11.53
C THR A 65 -3.82 -9.30 11.35
N ASP A 66 -4.56 -10.04 10.52
CA ASP A 66 -4.33 -11.45 10.22
C ASP A 66 -4.47 -11.70 8.71
N ILE A 67 -3.53 -12.46 8.14
CA ILE A 67 -3.55 -12.95 6.76
C ILE A 67 -4.87 -13.69 6.44
N ASN A 68 -5.46 -14.39 7.41
CA ASN A 68 -6.72 -15.10 7.22
C ASN A 68 -7.89 -14.15 6.91
N GLN A 69 -7.89 -12.92 7.44
CA GLN A 69 -8.91 -11.92 7.11
C GLN A 69 -8.85 -11.55 5.62
N ILE A 70 -7.63 -11.44 5.07
CA ILE A 70 -7.40 -11.10 3.66
C ILE A 70 -7.79 -12.26 2.76
N ARG A 71 -7.51 -13.50 3.18
CA ARG A 71 -7.89 -14.70 2.43
C ARG A 71 -9.39 -14.94 2.35
N GLN A 72 -10.16 -14.38 3.28
CA GLN A 72 -11.63 -14.43 3.26
C GLN A 72 -12.24 -13.41 2.30
N LEU A 73 -11.47 -12.44 1.81
CA LEU A 73 -11.94 -11.46 0.85
C LEU A 73 -12.17 -12.09 -0.53
N TYR A 74 -13.15 -11.54 -1.25
CA TYR A 74 -13.35 -11.86 -2.65
C TYR A 74 -12.10 -11.55 -3.48
N THR A 75 -11.87 -12.35 -4.53
CA THR A 75 -10.71 -12.21 -5.42
C THR A 75 -10.62 -10.82 -6.06
N SER A 76 -11.76 -10.22 -6.42
CA SER A 76 -11.80 -8.84 -6.96
C SER A 76 -11.31 -7.82 -5.94
N VAL A 77 -11.78 -7.90 -4.70
CA VAL A 77 -11.37 -7.00 -3.61
C VAL A 77 -9.87 -7.14 -3.33
N ARG A 78 -9.35 -8.38 -3.28
CA ARG A 78 -7.91 -8.61 -3.13
C ARG A 78 -7.10 -7.96 -4.25
N SER A 79 -7.55 -8.12 -5.50
CA SER A 79 -6.90 -7.53 -6.67
C SER A 79 -6.89 -6.00 -6.64
N GLU A 80 -7.99 -5.37 -6.21
CA GLU A 80 -8.06 -3.91 -6.06
C GLU A 80 -7.11 -3.43 -4.95
N LEU A 81 -7.09 -4.10 -3.80
CA LEU A 81 -6.22 -3.72 -2.69
C LEU A 81 -4.73 -3.87 -3.03
N ILE A 82 -4.32 -4.96 -3.68
CA ILE A 82 -2.92 -5.10 -4.10
C ILE A 82 -2.56 -4.11 -5.21
N GLY A 83 -3.50 -3.82 -6.12
CA GLY A 83 -3.35 -2.79 -7.14
C GLY A 83 -3.11 -1.41 -6.52
N LEU A 84 -3.89 -1.07 -5.48
CA LEU A 84 -3.72 0.17 -4.73
C LEU A 84 -2.33 0.25 -4.07
N VAL A 85 -1.88 -0.83 -3.45
CA VAL A 85 -0.53 -0.90 -2.84
C VAL A 85 0.55 -0.74 -3.91
N ALA A 86 0.38 -1.34 -5.09
CA ALA A 86 1.31 -1.19 -6.20
C ALA A 86 1.37 0.26 -6.70
N THR A 87 0.24 0.92 -6.90
CA THR A 87 0.17 2.34 -7.29
C THR A 87 0.82 3.23 -6.24
N ALA A 88 0.56 3.01 -4.95
CA ALA A 88 1.17 3.79 -3.88
C ALA A 88 2.70 3.58 -3.78
N SER A 89 3.19 2.40 -4.15
CA SER A 89 4.61 2.03 -3.99
C SER A 89 5.45 2.32 -5.23
N LEU A 90 4.84 2.35 -6.41
CA LEU A 90 5.50 2.68 -7.66
C LEU A 90 5.38 4.19 -7.87
N MET A 91 6.51 4.89 -7.90
CA MET A 91 6.50 6.30 -8.33
C MET A 91 5.85 6.38 -9.72
N PRO A 92 4.87 7.27 -9.95
CA PRO A 92 4.50 7.61 -11.32
C PRO A 92 5.77 8.07 -12.04
N GLU A 93 5.90 7.70 -13.33
CA GLU A 93 7.03 8.12 -14.14
C GLU A 93 7.23 9.64 -13.99
N PRO A 94 8.47 10.15 -13.84
CA PRO A 94 8.74 11.57 -13.63
C PRO A 94 8.01 12.48 -14.63
N ALA A 95 7.82 12.00 -15.86
CA ALA A 95 7.08 12.68 -16.92
C ALA A 95 5.61 12.97 -16.58
N LYS A 96 4.92 12.11 -15.82
CA LYS A 96 3.52 12.32 -15.40
C LYS A 96 3.41 13.33 -14.27
N VAL A 97 4.41 13.37 -13.38
CA VAL A 97 4.46 14.34 -12.27
C VAL A 97 4.71 15.76 -12.79
N GLU A 98 5.48 15.93 -13.88
CA GLU A 98 5.69 17.24 -14.50
C GLU A 98 4.45 17.80 -15.22
N GLU A 99 3.53 16.95 -15.69
CA GLU A 99 2.29 17.38 -16.34
C GLU A 99 1.23 17.84 -15.32
N GLU A 100 1.17 17.25 -14.13
CA GLU A 100 0.21 17.63 -13.07
C GLU A 100 0.57 18.95 -12.35
N VAL A 101 1.82 19.40 -12.46
CA VAL A 101 2.33 20.63 -11.82
C VAL A 101 2.30 21.84 -12.78
N LYS A 102 1.90 21.66 -14.05
CA LYS A 102 1.70 22.73 -15.03
C LYS A 102 0.25 23.22 -15.08
#